data_AF-A0A315V4A0-F1
#
_entry.id   AF-A0A315V4A0-F1
#
_cell.length_a   1.000
_cell.length_b   1.000
_cell.length_c   1.000
_cell.angle_alpha   90.00
_cell.angle_beta   90.00
_cell.angle_gamma   90.00
#
_symmetry.space_group_name_H-M   'P 1'
#
loop_
_entity.id
_entity.type
_entity.pdbx_description
1 polymer ?
#
loop_
_entity_poly.entity_id
_entity_poly.type
_entity_poly.pdbx_seq_one_letter_code
_entity_poly.pdbx_strand_id
1 'polypeptide(L)'
;MAAGLLLLLVCAGGLLLPAEAQGSYDQLPTALKAGVDLALEQLMSHAGVKHHFRFLKSVEKNERDEGFGVRFLFHHFHLRPTRCAKGTAASDARICPFRNDRPMMDCAVCYKTVNEQIETTPEPYVHCIQRPRLTAEMTTTRMDHWKKMTYRTGGASIMALKMSRNYLSHNDELRRGDYLLSNNREWKAVFQNDGNFVIYGWKPTWASDTCESDAVRLIMQADCNLVMYNSNDTPRWSTGSYLQGSHVCRVQLTDDGKLLRHHNGADKKKKTKNFDHPQVKIDLIYEANRRFKKIIHPQVAILANHTDSSRPGTELADSPTDYKGKTGTQDISEYLCGD
;
A
#
# COMPACT_ATOMS: atom_id res chain seq x y z
N MET A 1 -32.65 -3.00 75.55
CA MET A 1 -32.05 -2.47 74.31
C MET A 1 -31.80 -3.66 73.40
N ALA A 2 -32.47 -3.74 72.25
CA ALA A 2 -32.40 -4.90 71.36
C ALA A 2 -31.54 -4.60 70.12
N ALA A 3 -30.81 -5.61 69.66
CA ALA A 3 -30.27 -5.75 68.31
C ALA A 3 -30.69 -7.16 67.85
N GLY A 4 -31.26 -7.36 66.67
CA GLY A 4 -30.54 -7.37 65.39
C GLY A 4 -30.05 -8.80 65.14
N LEU A 5 -30.31 -9.47 64.01
CA LEU A 5 -30.35 -8.95 62.64
C LEU A 5 -31.28 -9.78 61.72
N LEU A 6 -31.60 -9.21 60.56
CA LEU A 6 -32.59 -9.66 59.57
C LEU A 6 -32.13 -10.89 58.74
N LEU A 7 -33.08 -11.78 58.40
CA LEU A 7 -32.86 -12.90 57.47
C LEU A 7 -33.25 -12.54 56.02
N LEU A 8 -32.29 -12.75 55.11
CA LEU A 8 -32.40 -13.17 53.71
C LEU A 8 -33.67 -12.79 52.90
N LEU A 9 -33.48 -11.91 51.91
CA LEU A 9 -34.08 -12.05 50.56
C LEU A 9 -33.31 -11.18 49.55
N VAL A 10 -32.25 -11.72 48.95
CA VAL A 10 -31.57 -11.09 47.79
C VAL A 10 -32.01 -11.82 46.54
N CYS A 11 -32.89 -11.20 45.76
CA CYS A 11 -33.24 -11.66 44.43
C CYS A 11 -32.04 -11.54 43.49
N ALA A 12 -31.35 -12.66 43.24
CA ALA A 12 -30.29 -12.76 42.23
C ALA A 12 -30.86 -12.75 40.80
N GLY A 13 -31.60 -11.69 40.45
CA GLY A 13 -32.01 -11.36 39.09
C GLY A 13 -30.85 -10.80 38.26
N GLY A 14 -29.73 -11.53 38.24
CA GLY A 14 -28.51 -11.15 37.53
C GLY A 14 -28.64 -11.42 36.04
N LEU A 15 -28.92 -10.37 35.28
CA LEU A 15 -29.09 -10.31 33.83
C LEU A 15 -28.16 -11.29 33.06
N LEU A 16 -28.72 -12.37 32.50
CA LEU A 16 -28.07 -13.08 31.39
C LEU A 16 -28.03 -12.14 30.19
N LEU A 17 -26.86 -11.58 29.90
CA LEU A 17 -26.62 -10.83 28.67
C LEU A 17 -26.96 -11.73 27.48
N PRO A 18 -27.85 -11.32 26.55
CA PRO A 18 -28.13 -12.11 25.37
C PRO A 18 -26.88 -12.17 24.50
N ALA A 19 -26.32 -13.36 24.39
CA ALA A 19 -25.25 -13.67 23.45
C ALA A 19 -25.80 -13.70 22.02
N GLU A 20 -26.05 -12.52 21.43
CA GLU A 20 -26.11 -12.30 19.98
C GLU A 20 -26.15 -10.80 19.66
N ALA A 21 -24.98 -10.15 19.67
CA ALA A 21 -24.78 -8.92 18.90
C ALA A 21 -24.80 -9.30 17.40
N GLN A 22 -26.01 -9.50 16.86
CA GLN A 22 -26.25 -9.65 15.43
C GLN A 22 -25.85 -8.33 14.75
N GLY A 23 -24.62 -8.26 14.26
CA GLY A 23 -24.13 -7.08 13.55
C GLY A 23 -25.03 -6.80 12.35
N SER A 24 -25.73 -5.66 12.36
CA SER A 24 -26.59 -5.30 11.23
C SER A 24 -25.74 -5.09 9.99
N TYR A 25 -26.31 -5.37 8.81
CA TYR A 25 -25.71 -4.98 7.54
C TYR A 25 -25.35 -3.49 7.54
N ASP A 26 -26.19 -2.64 8.14
CA ASP A 26 -25.99 -1.18 8.21
C ASP A 26 -24.72 -0.78 8.99
N GLN A 27 -24.27 -1.61 9.92
CA GLN A 27 -23.08 -1.41 10.74
C GLN A 27 -21.77 -1.86 10.03
N LEU A 28 -21.87 -2.43 8.82
CA LEU A 28 -20.68 -2.77 8.03
C LEU A 28 -20.04 -1.50 7.43
N PRO A 29 -18.70 -1.41 7.39
CA PRO A 29 -17.96 -0.45 6.56
C PRO A 29 -18.38 -0.52 5.09
N THR A 30 -18.33 0.61 4.38
CA THR A 30 -18.76 0.75 2.97
C THR A 30 -18.14 -0.31 2.07
N ALA A 31 -16.82 -0.50 2.14
CA ALA A 31 -16.10 -1.50 1.36
C ALA A 31 -16.62 -2.93 1.59
N LEU A 32 -17.01 -3.29 2.82
CA LEU A 32 -17.56 -4.62 3.15
C LEU A 32 -19.03 -4.78 2.74
N LYS A 33 -19.82 -3.70 2.70
CA LYS A 33 -21.17 -3.73 2.13
C LYS A 33 -21.13 -4.10 0.65
N ALA A 34 -20.28 -3.43 -0.13
CA ALA A 34 -20.11 -3.72 -1.55
C ALA A 34 -19.77 -5.21 -1.82
N GLY A 35 -18.92 -5.84 -1.00
CA GLY A 35 -18.61 -7.27 -1.11
C GLY A 35 -19.79 -8.20 -0.78
N VAL A 36 -20.64 -7.82 0.18
CA VAL A 36 -21.89 -8.53 0.50
C VAL A 36 -22.92 -8.37 -0.62
N ASP A 37 -23.03 -7.17 -1.18
CA ASP A 37 -23.98 -6.84 -2.24
C ASP A 37 -23.64 -7.58 -3.53
N LEU A 38 -22.36 -7.59 -3.92
CA LEU A 38 -21.84 -8.38 -5.04
C LEU A 38 -22.18 -9.88 -4.91
N ALA A 39 -22.03 -10.44 -3.71
CA ALA A 39 -22.39 -11.83 -3.46
C ALA A 39 -23.90 -12.08 -3.53
N LEU A 40 -24.72 -11.14 -3.03
CA LEU A 40 -26.17 -11.21 -3.13
C LEU A 40 -26.65 -11.10 -4.58
N GLU A 41 -26.06 -10.20 -5.38
CA GLU A 41 -26.34 -10.04 -6.80
C GLU A 41 -26.04 -11.32 -7.59
N GLN A 42 -24.83 -11.86 -7.46
CA GLN A 42 -24.44 -13.11 -8.14
C GLN A 42 -25.26 -14.33 -7.66
N LEU A 43 -25.58 -14.40 -6.37
CA LEU A 43 -26.43 -15.46 -5.83
C LEU A 43 -27.87 -15.34 -6.34
N MET A 44 -28.40 -14.12 -6.47
CA MET A 44 -29.76 -13.88 -6.93
C MET A 44 -29.89 -13.93 -8.46
N SER A 45 -28.85 -13.65 -9.24
CA SER A 45 -28.90 -13.85 -10.70
C SER A 45 -28.98 -15.34 -11.06
N HIS A 46 -28.42 -16.24 -10.24
CA HIS A 46 -28.40 -17.68 -10.51
C HIS A 46 -29.81 -18.30 -10.56
N ALA A 47 -30.14 -18.97 -11.68
CA ALA A 47 -31.48 -19.51 -11.96
C ALA A 47 -31.95 -20.56 -10.92
N GLY A 48 -31.04 -21.38 -10.41
CA GLY A 48 -31.32 -22.37 -9.36
C GLY A 48 -31.73 -21.77 -8.00
N VAL A 49 -31.50 -20.47 -7.77
CA VAL A 49 -31.79 -19.81 -6.50
C VAL A 49 -33.18 -19.19 -6.52
N LYS A 50 -34.10 -19.79 -5.76
CA LYS A 50 -35.53 -19.38 -5.68
C LYS A 50 -35.86 -18.48 -4.48
N HIS A 51 -34.98 -18.39 -3.49
CA HIS A 51 -35.23 -17.63 -2.26
C HIS A 51 -34.52 -16.28 -2.29
N HIS A 52 -35.13 -15.24 -1.71
CA HIS A 52 -34.43 -14.01 -1.39
C HIS A 52 -33.66 -14.19 -0.06
N PHE A 53 -32.41 -13.75 -0.04
CA PHE A 53 -31.51 -13.83 1.10
C PHE A 53 -31.17 -12.43 1.60
N ARG A 54 -30.96 -12.31 2.92
CA ARG A 54 -30.42 -11.10 3.55
C ARG A 54 -29.20 -11.45 4.39
N PHE A 55 -28.30 -10.48 4.56
CA PHE A 55 -27.13 -10.62 5.43
C PHE A 55 -27.55 -10.93 6.86
N LEU A 56 -26.92 -11.94 7.48
CA LEU A 56 -27.17 -12.34 8.86
C LEU A 56 -26.05 -11.88 9.80
N LYS A 57 -24.79 -12.21 9.47
CA LYS A 57 -23.60 -11.84 10.25
C LYS A 57 -22.31 -12.10 9.48
N SER A 58 -21.26 -11.37 9.84
CA SER A 58 -19.88 -11.74 9.50
C SER A 58 -19.42 -12.94 10.34
N VAL A 59 -18.49 -13.71 9.79
CA VAL A 59 -17.79 -14.82 10.46
C VAL A 59 -16.30 -14.48 10.60
N GLU A 60 -15.66 -14.11 9.49
CA GLU A 60 -14.25 -13.72 9.43
C GLU A 60 -14.08 -12.52 8.48
N LYS A 61 -13.09 -11.67 8.77
CA LYS A 61 -12.74 -10.48 7.98
C LYS A 61 -11.23 -10.32 7.99
N ASN A 62 -10.59 -10.44 6.85
CA ASN A 62 -9.16 -10.18 6.69
C ASN A 62 -8.97 -9.07 5.65
N GLU A 63 -7.96 -8.23 5.84
CA GLU A 63 -7.71 -7.07 5.00
C GLU A 63 -6.20 -6.88 4.79
N ARG A 64 -5.83 -6.41 3.61
CA ARG A 64 -4.47 -5.95 3.32
C ARG A 64 -4.53 -4.64 2.55
N ASP A 65 -4.17 -3.56 3.23
CA ASP A 65 -3.98 -2.23 2.66
C ASP A 65 -2.56 -2.10 2.08
N GLU A 66 -2.47 -1.74 0.80
CA GLU A 66 -1.22 -1.48 0.05
C GLU A 66 -0.91 0.02 -0.13
N GLY A 67 -1.73 0.91 0.44
CA GLY A 67 -1.63 2.37 0.30
C GLY A 67 -2.42 2.92 -0.90
N PHE A 68 -2.50 4.26 -1.02
CA PHE A 68 -3.27 4.95 -2.09
C PHE A 68 -4.74 4.54 -2.19
N GLY A 69 -5.36 4.22 -1.04
CA GLY A 69 -6.72 3.68 -1.00
C GLY A 69 -6.87 2.28 -1.62
N VAL A 70 -5.77 1.60 -1.98
CA VAL A 70 -5.77 0.24 -2.53
C VAL A 70 -5.81 -0.77 -1.39
N ARG A 71 -6.96 -1.38 -1.18
CA ARG A 71 -7.18 -2.38 -0.14
C ARG A 71 -7.69 -3.66 -0.76
N PHE A 72 -7.03 -4.78 -0.48
CA PHE A 72 -7.59 -6.10 -0.71
C PHE A 72 -8.42 -6.48 0.53
N LEU A 73 -9.60 -7.07 0.32
CA LEU A 73 -10.47 -7.54 1.40
C LEU A 73 -10.88 -9.00 1.18
N PHE A 74 -10.93 -9.76 2.29
CA PHE A 74 -11.56 -11.06 2.42
C PHE A 74 -12.68 -10.97 3.46
N HIS A 75 -13.87 -11.43 3.10
CA HIS A 75 -15.02 -11.40 4.01
C HIS A 75 -15.79 -12.71 3.92
N HIS A 76 -15.80 -13.46 5.03
CA HIS A 76 -16.65 -14.64 5.23
C HIS A 76 -17.87 -14.24 6.04
N PHE A 77 -19.06 -14.55 5.55
CA PHE A 77 -20.33 -14.21 6.19
C PHE A 77 -21.44 -15.24 5.92
N HIS A 78 -22.51 -15.14 6.70
CA HIS A 78 -23.73 -15.93 6.52
C HIS A 78 -24.83 -15.06 5.94
N LEU A 79 -25.56 -15.61 4.95
CA LEU A 79 -26.82 -15.07 4.47
C LEU A 79 -27.96 -16.00 4.89
N ARG A 80 -29.06 -15.44 5.41
CA ARG A 80 -30.24 -16.22 5.82
C ARG A 80 -31.40 -15.98 4.85
N PRO A 81 -32.11 -17.04 4.41
CA PRO A 81 -33.27 -16.88 3.54
C PRO A 81 -34.40 -16.10 4.24
N THR A 82 -35.28 -15.51 3.46
CA THR A 82 -36.36 -14.63 3.92
C THR A 82 -37.71 -15.08 3.36
N ARG A 83 -38.80 -14.51 3.88
CA ARG A 83 -40.17 -14.73 3.34
C ARG A 83 -40.50 -13.92 2.09
N CYS A 84 -39.61 -13.02 1.66
CA CYS A 84 -39.86 -12.12 0.54
C CYS A 84 -39.75 -12.80 -0.83
N ALA A 85 -40.35 -12.17 -1.83
CA ALA A 85 -40.15 -12.52 -3.22
C ALA A 85 -38.68 -12.28 -3.64
N LYS A 86 -38.21 -13.05 -4.61
CA LYS A 86 -36.91 -12.83 -5.23
C LYS A 86 -36.90 -11.46 -5.92
N GLY A 87 -35.90 -10.62 -5.62
CA GLY A 87 -35.79 -9.26 -6.16
C GLY A 87 -36.36 -8.14 -5.28
N THR A 88 -36.90 -8.44 -4.09
CA THR A 88 -37.28 -7.40 -3.12
C THR A 88 -36.04 -6.64 -2.62
N ALA A 89 -36.01 -5.32 -2.77
CA ALA A 89 -34.89 -4.46 -2.34
C ALA A 89 -34.91 -4.10 -0.83
N ALA A 90 -35.88 -4.60 -0.06
CA ALA A 90 -36.09 -4.21 1.33
C ALA A 90 -35.06 -4.84 2.28
N SER A 91 -34.11 -4.03 2.77
CA SER A 91 -33.11 -4.45 3.75
C SER A 91 -33.66 -4.57 5.20
N ASP A 92 -34.86 -4.03 5.50
CA ASP A 92 -35.44 -4.07 6.86
C ASP A 92 -35.98 -5.48 7.23
N ALA A 93 -35.64 -5.94 8.44
CA ALA A 93 -36.13 -7.19 9.02
C ALA A 93 -37.63 -7.18 9.37
N ARG A 94 -38.24 -6.02 9.59
CA ARG A 94 -39.69 -5.87 9.86
C ARG A 94 -40.52 -6.13 8.61
N ILE A 95 -40.03 -5.65 7.46
CA ILE A 95 -40.66 -5.81 6.15
C ILE A 95 -40.30 -7.18 5.55
N CYS A 96 -39.05 -7.61 5.74
CA CYS A 96 -38.52 -8.84 5.14
C CYS A 96 -37.99 -9.83 6.20
N PRO A 97 -38.87 -10.52 6.94
CA PRO A 97 -38.47 -11.39 8.03
C PRO A 97 -37.73 -12.64 7.53
N PHE A 98 -36.76 -13.07 8.34
CA PHE A 98 -35.99 -14.28 8.09
C PHE A 98 -36.84 -15.56 8.14
N ARG A 99 -36.33 -16.61 7.49
CA ARG A 99 -36.84 -17.97 7.52
C ARG A 99 -35.87 -18.88 8.24
N ASN A 100 -36.43 -19.75 9.08
CA ASN A 100 -35.70 -20.78 9.83
C ASN A 100 -35.96 -22.19 9.29
N ASP A 101 -36.88 -22.36 8.33
CA ASP A 101 -37.25 -23.65 7.72
C ASP A 101 -36.32 -24.10 6.57
N ARG A 102 -35.26 -23.33 6.29
CA ARG A 102 -34.34 -23.55 5.16
C ARG A 102 -32.88 -23.29 5.58
N PRO A 103 -31.91 -24.00 4.98
CA PRO A 103 -30.49 -23.79 5.27
C PRO A 103 -30.05 -22.38 4.89
N MET A 104 -29.11 -21.85 5.67
CA MET A 104 -28.42 -20.58 5.39
C MET A 104 -27.32 -20.79 4.34
N MET A 105 -27.00 -19.73 3.60
CA MET A 105 -25.80 -19.70 2.76
C MET A 105 -24.60 -19.30 3.61
N ASP A 106 -23.48 -19.96 3.34
CA ASP A 106 -22.16 -19.62 3.83
C ASP A 106 -21.36 -19.08 2.64
N CYS A 107 -21.01 -17.80 2.68
CA CYS A 107 -20.41 -17.05 1.58
C CYS A 107 -19.05 -16.50 1.99
N ALA A 108 -18.06 -16.67 1.12
CA ALA A 108 -16.79 -15.95 1.22
C ALA A 108 -16.54 -15.17 -0.07
N VAL A 109 -16.03 -13.96 0.08
CA VAL A 109 -15.63 -13.09 -1.04
C VAL A 109 -14.18 -12.62 -0.87
N CYS A 110 -13.46 -12.50 -1.98
CA CYS A 110 -12.14 -11.85 -2.05
C CYS A 110 -12.18 -10.81 -3.17
N TYR A 111 -11.78 -9.57 -2.90
CA TYR A 111 -11.76 -8.52 -3.92
C TYR A 111 -10.73 -7.44 -3.60
N LYS A 112 -10.32 -6.73 -4.65
CA LYS A 112 -9.54 -5.49 -4.54
C LYS A 112 -10.51 -4.31 -4.50
N THR A 113 -10.17 -3.29 -3.74
CA THR A 113 -10.79 -1.98 -3.80
C THR A 113 -9.76 -0.90 -4.06
N VAL A 114 -10.20 0.20 -4.67
CA VAL A 114 -9.46 1.45 -4.80
C VAL A 114 -10.42 2.56 -4.35
N ASN A 115 -10.02 3.36 -3.35
CA ASN A 115 -10.88 4.41 -2.78
C ASN A 115 -12.27 3.89 -2.36
N GLU A 116 -12.31 2.76 -1.65
CA GLU A 116 -13.50 2.00 -1.22
C GLU A 116 -14.39 1.40 -2.33
N GLN A 117 -14.13 1.68 -3.61
CA GLN A 117 -14.86 1.08 -4.73
C GLN A 117 -14.24 -0.26 -5.14
N ILE A 118 -15.06 -1.25 -5.49
CA ILE A 118 -14.56 -2.55 -5.97
C ILE A 118 -13.89 -2.37 -7.33
N GLU A 119 -12.64 -2.81 -7.42
CA GLU A 119 -11.89 -2.88 -8.65
C GLU A 119 -12.19 -4.21 -9.36
N THR A 120 -12.49 -4.18 -10.66
CA THR A 120 -12.85 -5.38 -11.43
C THR A 120 -11.62 -6.17 -11.90
N THR A 121 -10.42 -5.58 -11.81
CA THR A 121 -9.15 -6.25 -12.13
C THR A 121 -8.17 -6.25 -10.94
N PRO A 122 -7.86 -7.40 -10.32
CA PRO A 122 -8.30 -8.76 -10.68
C PRO A 122 -9.77 -9.03 -10.36
N GLU A 123 -10.37 -9.99 -11.08
CA GLU A 123 -11.76 -10.38 -10.92
C GLU A 123 -12.09 -10.74 -9.45
N PRO A 124 -13.15 -10.17 -8.85
CA PRO A 124 -13.64 -10.56 -7.54
C PRO A 124 -14.02 -12.03 -7.45
N TYR A 125 -13.46 -12.73 -6.46
CA TYR A 125 -13.86 -14.10 -6.13
C TYR A 125 -15.07 -14.08 -5.21
N VAL A 126 -16.11 -14.83 -5.57
CA VAL A 126 -17.32 -15.01 -4.77
C VAL A 126 -17.64 -16.50 -4.71
N HIS A 127 -17.81 -17.04 -3.50
CA HIS A 127 -18.14 -18.44 -3.31
C HIS A 127 -19.13 -18.66 -2.16
N CYS A 128 -20.39 -18.87 -2.53
CA CYS A 128 -21.51 -19.16 -1.63
C CYS A 128 -21.94 -20.63 -1.71
N ILE A 129 -22.11 -21.29 -0.57
CA ILE A 129 -22.62 -22.67 -0.47
C ILE A 129 -23.68 -22.83 0.62
N GLN A 130 -24.66 -23.71 0.42
CA GLN A 130 -25.67 -24.04 1.43
C GLN A 130 -25.05 -24.84 2.58
N ARG A 131 -25.25 -24.40 3.83
CA ARG A 131 -24.84 -25.19 5.01
C ARG A 131 -25.69 -26.47 5.12
N PRO A 132 -25.12 -27.61 5.54
CA PRO A 132 -23.76 -27.81 6.05
C PRO A 132 -22.74 -28.29 4.99
N ARG A 133 -22.94 -28.03 3.69
CA ARG A 133 -22.12 -28.62 2.60
C ARG A 133 -20.69 -28.05 2.46
N LEU A 134 -20.28 -27.11 3.31
CA LEU A 134 -18.93 -26.54 3.28
C LEU A 134 -17.93 -27.55 3.85
N THR A 135 -16.93 -27.96 3.06
CA THR A 135 -15.85 -28.84 3.50
C THR A 135 -14.62 -28.05 3.96
N ALA A 136 -13.69 -28.72 4.66
CA ALA A 136 -12.40 -28.15 5.04
C ALA A 136 -11.58 -27.72 3.81
N GLU A 137 -11.55 -28.55 2.76
CA GLU A 137 -10.91 -28.26 1.48
C GLU A 137 -11.42 -26.94 0.87
N MET A 138 -12.74 -26.76 0.80
CA MET A 138 -13.36 -25.54 0.28
C MET A 138 -13.01 -24.29 1.09
N THR A 139 -12.79 -24.46 2.40
CA THR A 139 -12.35 -23.38 3.30
C THR A 139 -10.90 -23.00 3.01
N THR A 140 -10.02 -23.99 2.79
CA THR A 140 -8.65 -23.77 2.33
C THR A 140 -8.62 -23.08 0.96
N THR A 141 -9.42 -23.52 -0.02
CA THR A 141 -9.49 -22.90 -1.36
C THR A 141 -9.86 -21.41 -1.29
N ARG A 142 -10.81 -21.03 -0.41
CA ARG A 142 -11.19 -19.62 -0.19
C ARG A 142 -10.00 -18.79 0.30
N MET A 143 -9.24 -19.31 1.27
CA MET A 143 -8.05 -18.65 1.82
C MET A 143 -6.89 -18.59 0.83
N ASP A 144 -6.71 -19.61 0.01
CA ASP A 144 -5.64 -19.64 -1.00
C ASP A 144 -5.96 -18.72 -2.18
N HIS A 145 -7.24 -18.52 -2.53
CA HIS A 145 -7.65 -17.50 -3.48
C HIS A 145 -7.35 -16.08 -2.95
N TRP A 146 -7.69 -15.82 -1.68
CA TRP A 146 -7.35 -14.58 -0.98
C TRP A 146 -5.84 -14.30 -1.04
N LYS A 147 -5.02 -15.26 -0.58
CA LYS A 147 -3.55 -15.17 -0.63
C LYS A 147 -3.08 -14.86 -2.05
N LYS A 148 -3.46 -15.67 -3.04
CA LYS A 148 -3.07 -15.54 -4.45
C LYS A 148 -3.41 -14.16 -5.03
N MET A 149 -4.54 -13.57 -4.65
CA MET A 149 -4.92 -12.21 -5.04
C MET A 149 -3.94 -11.17 -4.46
N THR A 150 -3.57 -11.29 -3.19
CA THR A 150 -2.60 -10.38 -2.52
C THR A 150 -1.12 -10.63 -2.85
N TYR A 151 -0.77 -11.69 -3.57
CA TYR A 151 0.61 -12.02 -3.96
C TYR A 151 0.88 -11.84 -5.47
N ARG A 152 -0.11 -11.43 -6.27
CA ARG A 152 0.03 -11.34 -7.73
C ARG A 152 0.41 -9.97 -8.29
N THR A 153 0.64 -8.96 -7.45
CA THR A 153 1.19 -7.64 -7.83
C THR A 153 2.72 -7.67 -8.04
N GLY A 154 3.19 -8.57 -8.91
CA GLY A 154 4.45 -8.41 -9.67
C GLY A 154 5.75 -8.08 -8.92
N GLY A 155 5.94 -8.46 -7.66
CA GLY A 155 7.15 -8.07 -6.90
C GLY A 155 7.55 -9.04 -5.78
N ALA A 156 8.71 -9.66 -5.97
CA ALA A 156 9.60 -10.32 -4.99
C ALA A 156 9.06 -11.44 -4.05
N SER A 157 9.88 -12.49 -3.94
CA SER A 157 9.67 -13.70 -3.12
C SER A 157 9.57 -13.44 -1.61
N ILE A 158 9.21 -14.48 -0.84
CA ILE A 158 8.87 -14.50 0.61
C ILE A 158 9.87 -13.83 1.59
N MET A 159 11.08 -13.43 1.16
CA MET A 159 11.97 -12.54 1.94
C MET A 159 11.61 -11.03 1.83
N ALA A 160 10.72 -10.65 0.90
CA ALA A 160 10.30 -9.27 0.66
C ALA A 160 9.20 -8.75 1.60
N LEU A 161 8.86 -9.50 2.67
CA LEU A 161 8.17 -8.97 3.86
C LEU A 161 9.07 -8.05 4.71
N LYS A 162 9.99 -7.32 4.07
CA LYS A 162 10.63 -6.13 4.64
C LYS A 162 9.55 -5.05 4.68
N MET A 163 8.79 -5.05 5.79
CA MET A 163 7.77 -4.07 6.17
C MET A 163 7.94 -2.76 5.41
N SER A 164 6.95 -2.38 4.59
CA SER A 164 7.04 -1.28 3.61
C SER A 164 7.74 -0.06 4.21
N ARG A 165 9.04 0.05 3.94
CA ARG A 165 9.92 0.94 4.70
C ARG A 165 9.81 2.35 4.13
N ASN A 166 9.71 3.35 5.00
CA ASN A 166 9.77 4.73 4.56
C ASN A 166 11.20 5.22 4.26
N TYR A 167 12.22 4.34 4.28
CA TYR A 167 13.62 4.77 4.23
C TYR A 167 14.62 3.76 3.65
N LEU A 168 15.78 4.29 3.25
CA LEU A 168 17.03 3.56 2.96
C LEU A 168 18.11 4.05 3.93
N SER A 169 18.72 3.14 4.70
CA SER A 169 19.92 3.46 5.49
C SER A 169 21.18 3.42 4.62
N HIS A 170 22.31 3.82 5.19
CA HIS A 170 23.66 3.64 4.65
C HIS A 170 23.86 2.22 4.08
N ASN A 171 24.22 2.15 2.80
CA ASN A 171 24.37 0.96 1.95
C ASN A 171 23.10 0.10 1.72
N ASP A 172 21.91 0.55 2.13
CA ASP A 172 20.66 -0.03 1.62
C ASP A 172 20.47 0.36 0.14
N GLU A 173 19.99 -0.59 -0.65
CA GLU A 173 19.54 -0.38 -2.03
C GLU A 173 18.05 -0.69 -2.22
N LEU A 174 17.51 -0.18 -3.33
CA LEU A 174 16.28 -0.62 -4.01
C LEU A 174 16.67 -1.25 -5.35
N ARG A 175 16.01 -2.33 -5.72
CA ARG A 175 16.05 -2.93 -7.06
C ARG A 175 14.80 -2.54 -7.84
N ARG A 176 14.79 -2.79 -9.15
CA ARG A 176 13.60 -2.56 -9.98
C ARG A 176 12.38 -3.27 -9.40
N GLY A 177 11.28 -2.53 -9.26
CA GLY A 177 10.05 -2.97 -8.60
C GLY A 177 9.98 -2.65 -7.10
N ASP A 178 11.11 -2.43 -6.42
CA ASP A 178 11.13 -2.05 -5.01
C ASP A 178 10.66 -0.59 -4.81
N TYR A 179 10.19 -0.30 -3.60
CA TYR A 179 9.68 1.02 -3.25
C TYR A 179 9.89 1.36 -1.77
N LEU A 180 9.82 2.66 -1.48
CA LEU A 180 9.54 3.20 -0.15
C LEU A 180 8.07 3.58 -0.06
N LEU A 181 7.45 3.43 1.10
CA LEU A 181 6.08 3.85 1.39
C LEU A 181 6.09 4.76 2.63
N SER A 182 5.36 5.87 2.61
CA SER A 182 5.21 6.74 3.77
C SER A 182 4.42 6.05 4.90
N ASN A 183 4.50 6.57 6.13
CA ASN A 183 3.79 6.00 7.28
C ASN A 183 2.27 6.11 7.12
N ASN A 184 1.81 7.25 6.56
CA ASN A 184 0.40 7.49 6.24
C ASN A 184 -0.07 6.77 4.97
N ARG A 185 0.83 6.13 4.21
CA ARG A 185 0.55 5.36 2.98
C ARG A 185 -0.06 6.16 1.83
N GLU A 186 -0.02 7.48 1.91
CA GLU A 186 -0.41 8.43 0.86
C GLU A 186 0.70 8.68 -0.17
N TRP A 187 1.94 8.28 0.12
CA TRP A 187 3.11 8.54 -0.72
C TRP A 187 4.02 7.33 -0.89
N LYS A 188 4.63 7.21 -2.08
CA LYS A 188 5.49 6.09 -2.45
C LYS A 188 6.58 6.53 -3.41
N ALA A 189 7.81 6.14 -3.13
CA ALA A 189 8.95 6.36 -4.04
C ALA A 189 9.32 5.00 -4.65
N VAL A 190 9.06 4.82 -5.95
CA VAL A 190 9.20 3.55 -6.66
C VAL A 190 10.42 3.60 -7.56
N PHE A 191 11.30 2.61 -7.49
CA PHE A 191 12.30 2.40 -8.53
C PHE A 191 11.71 1.42 -9.54
N GLN A 192 11.28 1.94 -10.68
CA GLN A 192 10.41 1.27 -11.64
C GLN A 192 11.18 0.28 -12.54
N ASN A 193 10.43 -0.60 -13.21
CA ASN A 193 11.01 -1.64 -14.06
C ASN A 193 11.65 -1.11 -15.36
N ASP A 194 11.34 0.12 -15.74
CA ASP A 194 11.94 0.88 -16.85
C ASP A 194 13.26 1.57 -16.46
N GLY A 195 13.64 1.59 -15.18
CA GLY A 195 14.82 2.33 -14.69
C GLY A 195 14.54 3.74 -14.17
N ASN A 196 13.29 4.21 -14.17
CA ASN A 196 12.90 5.50 -13.61
C ASN A 196 12.71 5.41 -12.08
N PHE A 197 13.00 6.48 -11.32
CA PHE A 197 12.69 6.57 -9.89
C PHE A 197 11.70 7.70 -9.64
N VAL A 198 10.49 7.34 -9.20
CA VAL A 198 9.32 8.22 -9.26
C VAL A 198 8.64 8.29 -7.90
N ILE A 199 8.33 9.52 -7.46
CA ILE A 199 7.54 9.78 -6.26
C ILE A 199 6.09 9.99 -6.67
N TYR A 200 5.22 9.17 -6.08
CA TYR A 200 3.77 9.17 -6.27
C TYR A 200 3.06 9.70 -5.02
N GLY A 201 2.12 10.62 -5.23
CA GLY A 201 0.91 10.74 -4.43
C GLY A 201 -0.23 10.00 -5.14
N TRP A 202 -1.45 10.54 -5.15
CA TRP A 202 -2.55 10.05 -6.00
C TRP A 202 -2.24 10.05 -7.52
N LYS A 203 -1.20 10.76 -7.93
CA LYS A 203 -0.58 10.77 -9.26
C LYS A 203 0.95 10.89 -9.09
N PRO A 204 1.77 10.62 -10.11
CA PRO A 204 3.19 10.93 -9.99
C PRO A 204 3.41 12.43 -9.83
N THR A 205 4.34 12.80 -8.97
CA THR A 205 4.65 14.20 -8.61
C THR A 205 6.09 14.59 -8.90
N TRP A 206 6.99 13.61 -9.07
CA TRP A 206 8.37 13.79 -9.50
C TRP A 206 8.94 12.48 -10.06
N ALA A 207 9.87 12.58 -11.01
CA ALA A 207 10.65 11.49 -11.56
C ALA A 207 12.14 11.89 -11.64
N SER A 208 13.05 10.91 -11.62
CA SER A 208 14.47 11.11 -11.92
C SER A 208 14.75 11.36 -13.41
N ASP A 209 13.73 11.20 -14.26
CA ASP A 209 13.79 11.28 -15.73
C ASP A 209 14.79 10.26 -16.32
N THR A 210 14.75 9.02 -15.80
CA THR A 210 15.67 7.91 -16.15
C THR A 210 14.97 6.64 -16.67
N CYS A 211 13.79 6.76 -17.28
CA CYS A 211 13.20 5.67 -18.06
C CYS A 211 14.17 5.16 -19.14
N GLU A 212 13.95 3.91 -19.54
CA GLU A 212 14.76 3.15 -20.49
C GLU A 212 16.24 3.03 -20.11
N SER A 213 16.65 3.53 -18.94
CA SER A 213 17.96 3.32 -18.39
C SER A 213 18.20 1.84 -18.13
N ASP A 214 19.44 1.39 -18.26
CA ASP A 214 19.92 0.07 -17.82
C ASP A 214 20.22 0.02 -16.31
N ALA A 215 19.89 1.06 -15.55
CA ALA A 215 20.04 1.09 -14.09
C ALA A 215 19.27 -0.07 -13.42
N VAL A 216 19.94 -0.90 -12.62
CA VAL A 216 19.35 -2.08 -11.95
C VAL A 216 19.24 -1.93 -10.42
N ARG A 217 19.97 -0.98 -9.83
CA ARG A 217 19.97 -0.70 -8.39
C ARG A 217 20.07 0.81 -8.10
N LEU A 218 19.36 1.26 -7.07
CA LEU A 218 19.41 2.61 -6.50
C LEU A 218 19.88 2.50 -5.04
N ILE A 219 21.04 3.07 -4.69
CA ILE A 219 21.73 2.86 -3.41
C ILE A 219 21.97 4.17 -2.65
N MET A 220 21.74 4.15 -1.34
CA MET A 220 22.13 5.21 -0.40
C MET A 220 23.59 4.98 0.03
N GLN A 221 24.55 5.61 -0.64
CA GLN A 221 25.97 5.32 -0.49
C GLN A 221 26.60 5.82 0.81
N ALA A 222 27.80 5.33 1.09
CA ALA A 222 28.58 5.65 2.28
C ALA A 222 29.06 7.10 2.37
N ASP A 223 29.24 7.76 1.22
CA ASP A 223 29.55 9.18 1.09
C ASP A 223 28.29 10.07 1.18
N CYS A 224 27.13 9.48 1.49
CA CYS A 224 25.82 10.14 1.56
C CYS A 224 25.19 10.57 0.22
N ASN A 225 25.72 10.11 -0.92
CA ASN A 225 25.06 10.28 -2.20
C ASN A 225 24.01 9.17 -2.43
N LEU A 226 22.84 9.53 -2.96
CA LEU A 226 21.87 8.55 -3.48
C LEU A 226 22.09 8.41 -4.99
N VAL A 227 22.40 7.19 -5.45
CA VAL A 227 22.96 6.93 -6.81
C VAL A 227 22.34 5.68 -7.46
N MET A 228 22.04 5.77 -8.75
CA MET A 228 21.65 4.64 -9.60
C MET A 228 22.84 4.03 -10.32
N TYR A 229 22.89 2.71 -10.37
CA TYR A 229 23.92 1.94 -11.08
C TYR A 229 23.29 0.89 -11.99
N ASN A 230 23.91 0.65 -13.15
CA ASN A 230 23.61 -0.48 -14.01
C ASN A 230 24.28 -1.78 -13.53
N SER A 231 24.14 -2.88 -14.28
CA SER A 231 24.73 -4.19 -13.94
C SER A 231 26.26 -4.20 -13.92
N ASN A 232 26.91 -3.21 -14.52
CA ASN A 232 28.36 -3.11 -14.66
C ASN A 232 28.93 -2.07 -13.67
N ASP A 233 28.18 -1.74 -12.61
CA ASP A 233 28.49 -0.70 -11.63
C ASP A 233 28.88 0.66 -12.23
N THR A 234 28.34 0.97 -13.41
CA THR A 234 28.44 2.30 -14.03
C THR A 234 27.30 3.18 -13.49
N PRO A 235 27.59 4.38 -12.95
CA PRO A 235 26.54 5.28 -12.46
C PRO A 235 25.70 5.80 -13.63
N ARG A 236 24.37 5.84 -13.45
CA ARG A 236 23.44 6.39 -14.44
C ARG A 236 22.78 7.69 -14.01
N TRP A 237 22.61 7.87 -12.70
CA TRP A 237 22.01 9.07 -12.12
C TRP A 237 22.49 9.22 -10.68
N SER A 238 22.60 10.45 -10.18
CA SER A 238 22.82 10.71 -8.76
C SER A 238 22.13 11.98 -8.31
N THR A 239 21.87 12.05 -7.00
CA THR A 239 21.42 13.28 -6.33
C THR A 239 22.49 14.37 -6.20
N GLY A 240 23.74 14.10 -6.61
CA GLY A 240 24.88 15.00 -6.38
C GLY A 240 25.16 15.30 -4.91
N SER A 241 24.65 14.46 -3.99
CA SER A 241 24.49 14.81 -2.57
C SER A 241 25.59 14.18 -1.69
N TYR A 242 26.80 14.04 -2.20
CA TYR A 242 27.92 13.51 -1.42
C TYR A 242 28.36 14.49 -0.30
N LEU A 243 28.93 13.96 0.77
CA LEU A 243 29.48 14.68 1.91
C LEU A 243 30.93 14.26 2.16
N GLN A 244 31.79 15.23 2.47
CA GLN A 244 33.18 14.96 2.82
C GLN A 244 33.33 14.58 4.29
N GLY A 245 33.89 13.39 4.56
CA GLY A 245 34.18 12.92 5.90
C GLY A 245 33.41 11.66 6.27
N SER A 246 33.47 11.26 7.54
CA SER A 246 32.74 10.09 8.02
C SER A 246 31.35 10.49 8.47
N HIS A 247 30.35 10.03 7.71
CA HIS A 247 28.94 10.27 7.92
C HIS A 247 28.16 8.97 7.90
N VAL A 248 27.07 8.92 8.67
CA VAL A 248 26.03 7.89 8.52
C VAL A 248 24.80 8.60 8.01
N CYS A 249 24.29 8.13 6.87
CA CYS A 249 23.21 8.76 6.15
C CYS A 249 22.04 7.80 5.91
N ARG A 250 20.85 8.39 5.83
CA ARG A 250 19.59 7.71 5.54
C ARG A 250 18.76 8.62 4.64
N VAL A 251 18.16 8.05 3.61
CA VAL A 251 17.08 8.70 2.85
C VAL A 251 15.75 8.27 3.42
N GLN A 252 14.82 9.20 3.61
CA GLN A 252 13.45 8.94 4.08
C GLN A 252 12.41 9.64 3.21
N LEU A 253 11.38 8.90 2.82
CA LEU A 253 10.13 9.42 2.27
C LEU A 253 9.22 9.86 3.42
N THR A 254 8.76 11.11 3.40
CA THR A 254 7.86 11.64 4.43
C THR A 254 6.38 11.42 4.09
N ASP A 255 5.54 11.62 5.10
CA ASP A 255 4.08 11.64 4.99
C ASP A 255 3.53 12.83 4.16
N ASP A 256 4.40 13.76 3.78
CA ASP A 256 4.14 14.92 2.90
C ASP A 256 4.72 14.76 1.49
N GLY A 257 5.24 13.59 1.12
CA GLY A 257 5.76 13.33 -0.23
C GLY A 257 7.14 13.90 -0.53
N LYS A 258 7.96 14.17 0.50
CA LYS A 258 9.33 14.68 0.35
C LYS A 258 10.34 13.57 0.55
N LEU A 259 11.45 13.64 -0.18
CA LEU A 259 12.59 12.74 0.01
C LEU A 259 13.70 13.49 0.75
N LEU A 260 13.89 13.16 2.03
CA LEU A 260 14.81 13.83 2.93
C LEU A 260 16.04 12.97 3.19
N ARG A 261 17.22 13.60 3.19
CA ARG A 261 18.46 13.03 3.74
C ARG A 261 18.58 13.37 5.20
N HIS A 262 18.72 12.35 6.03
CA HIS A 262 19.11 12.47 7.41
C HIS A 262 20.59 12.08 7.51
N HIS A 263 21.44 12.95 8.05
CA HIS A 263 22.85 12.69 8.21
C HIS A 263 23.38 13.08 9.58
N ASN A 264 24.27 12.24 10.13
CA ASN A 264 25.00 12.55 11.35
C ASN A 264 26.43 12.97 10.99
N GLY A 265 26.90 14.08 11.56
CA GLY A 265 28.30 14.51 11.44
C GLY A 265 29.15 13.95 12.57
N ALA A 266 30.23 13.24 12.24
CA ALA A 266 31.33 13.03 13.18
C ALA A 266 32.15 14.33 13.30
N ASP A 267 31.65 15.31 14.07
CA ASP A 267 32.25 16.64 14.19
C ASP A 267 33.56 16.61 14.98
N LYS A 268 34.66 16.24 14.29
CA LYS A 268 36.02 16.09 14.86
C LYS A 268 36.62 17.40 15.43
N LYS A 269 35.89 18.52 15.43
CA LYS A 269 36.37 19.85 15.88
C LYS A 269 35.62 20.49 17.05
N LYS A 270 34.79 19.74 17.81
CA LYS A 270 34.28 20.21 19.12
C LYS A 270 34.54 19.24 20.27
N LYS A 271 35.80 19.18 20.73
CA LYS A 271 36.10 18.82 22.14
C LYS A 271 35.90 20.04 23.04
N THR A 272 34.66 20.54 23.12
CA THR A 272 34.23 21.50 24.14
C THR A 272 33.14 20.83 24.97
N LYS A 273 33.32 20.84 26.30
CA LYS A 273 32.44 20.13 27.22
C LYS A 273 31.03 20.73 27.17
N ASN A 274 30.07 19.99 26.64
CA ASN A 274 28.72 19.82 27.18
C ASN A 274 28.02 18.64 26.49
N PHE A 275 27.05 18.06 27.18
CA PHE A 275 26.21 16.97 26.66
C PHE A 275 25.22 17.54 25.64
N ASP A 276 25.56 17.48 24.36
CA ASP A 276 24.60 17.70 23.26
C ASP A 276 24.39 16.39 22.50
N HIS A 277 23.12 16.02 22.29
CA HIS A 277 22.75 14.87 21.46
C HIS A 277 23.31 15.03 20.03
N PRO A 278 23.67 13.93 19.35
CA PRO A 278 24.14 14.00 17.97
C PRO A 278 23.05 14.64 17.10
N GLN A 279 23.32 15.85 16.60
CA GLN A 279 22.35 16.59 15.81
C GLN A 279 22.21 15.96 14.44
N VAL A 280 21.08 15.25 14.25
CA VAL A 280 20.64 14.74 12.95
C VAL A 280 20.36 15.95 12.06
N LYS A 281 21.22 16.19 11.08
CA LYS A 281 20.98 17.21 10.06
C LYS A 281 20.05 16.63 9.00
N ILE A 282 19.05 17.43 8.62
CA ILE A 282 18.04 17.03 7.65
C ILE A 282 18.16 17.95 6.45
N ASP A 283 18.50 17.38 5.30
CA ASP A 283 18.55 18.09 4.03
C ASP A 283 17.43 17.58 3.12
N LEU A 284 16.79 18.51 2.42
CA LEU A 284 15.87 18.19 1.36
C LEU A 284 16.68 17.72 0.14
N ILE A 285 16.62 16.43 -0.21
CA ILE A 285 17.13 15.97 -1.51
C ILE A 285 16.14 16.38 -2.60
N TYR A 286 14.83 16.18 -2.35
CA TYR A 286 13.80 16.58 -3.30
C TYR A 286 12.44 16.90 -2.65
N GLU A 287 11.76 17.93 -3.17
CA GLU A 287 10.41 18.35 -2.82
C GLU A 287 9.47 18.30 -4.04
N ALA A 288 8.41 17.48 -3.93
CA ALA A 288 7.31 17.42 -4.88
C ALA A 288 6.59 18.79 -4.97
N ASN A 289 6.99 19.61 -5.94
CA ASN A 289 6.62 21.02 -5.96
C ASN A 289 5.20 21.26 -6.50
N ARG A 290 4.38 21.99 -5.74
CA ARG A 290 3.15 22.60 -6.28
C ARG A 290 3.55 23.63 -7.36
N ARG A 291 3.31 23.26 -8.61
CA ARG A 291 3.71 23.95 -9.86
C ARG A 291 5.17 23.73 -10.22
N PHE A 292 5.36 23.18 -11.41
CA PHE A 292 6.63 23.04 -12.14
C PHE A 292 7.54 24.26 -11.98
N LYS A 293 8.54 24.16 -11.09
CA LYS A 293 9.78 24.93 -11.22
C LYS A 293 10.82 24.01 -11.83
N LYS A 294 11.13 24.28 -13.09
CA LYS A 294 12.26 23.75 -13.84
C LYS A 294 13.54 24.03 -13.05
N ILE A 295 14.12 23.01 -12.41
CA ILE A 295 15.43 23.11 -11.75
C ILE A 295 16.42 22.34 -12.61
N ILE A 296 17.19 23.13 -13.37
CA ILE A 296 18.58 22.93 -13.80
C ILE A 296 18.95 21.50 -14.21
N HIS A 297 19.20 21.30 -15.51
CA HIS A 297 19.91 20.12 -16.03
C HIS A 297 21.10 19.77 -15.14
N PRO A 298 21.19 18.54 -14.58
CA PRO A 298 22.50 17.99 -14.31
C PRO A 298 23.20 17.85 -15.67
N GLN A 299 24.19 18.70 -15.93
CA GLN A 299 25.21 18.35 -16.91
C GLN A 299 25.77 16.98 -16.52
N VAL A 300 26.24 16.23 -17.52
CA VAL A 300 26.91 14.94 -17.35
C VAL A 300 28.15 15.13 -16.46
N ALA A 301 27.95 14.98 -15.15
CA ALA A 301 28.98 15.03 -14.12
C ALA A 301 29.33 13.60 -13.71
N ILE A 302 30.00 12.89 -14.63
CA ILE A 302 30.70 11.65 -14.33
C ILE A 302 31.75 11.98 -13.26
N LEU A 303 31.63 11.38 -12.08
CA LEU A 303 32.77 11.08 -11.17
C LEU A 303 32.30 10.18 -10.01
N ALA A 304 31.86 8.96 -10.33
CA ALA A 304 31.90 7.87 -9.36
C ALA A 304 33.28 7.21 -9.44
N ASN A 305 34.26 7.77 -8.72
CA ASN A 305 35.47 7.09 -8.21
C ASN A 305 36.38 8.12 -7.52
N HIS A 306 36.38 8.13 -6.19
CA HIS A 306 37.49 8.68 -5.41
C HIS A 306 38.29 7.52 -4.79
N THR A 307 39.13 6.91 -5.61
CA THR A 307 40.31 6.17 -5.18
C THR A 307 41.56 6.89 -5.71
N ASP A 308 42.61 6.92 -4.90
CA ASP A 308 43.74 7.82 -4.98
C ASP A 308 44.68 7.56 -6.18
N SER A 309 45.00 8.60 -6.97
CA SER A 309 46.39 9.01 -7.36
C SER A 309 46.51 9.83 -8.67
N SER A 310 47.26 10.93 -8.58
CA SER A 310 48.13 11.58 -9.60
C SER A 310 47.80 11.71 -11.12
N ARG A 311 47.80 12.98 -11.57
CA ARG A 311 48.17 13.60 -12.89
C ARG A 311 47.05 13.95 -13.93
N PRO A 312 47.28 14.94 -14.84
CA PRO A 312 46.20 15.71 -15.50
C PRO A 312 46.20 15.75 -17.06
N GLY A 313 45.09 16.26 -17.64
CA GLY A 313 44.85 16.53 -19.08
C GLY A 313 43.53 15.88 -19.57
N THR A 314 42.71 16.39 -20.51
CA THR A 314 42.72 17.59 -21.39
C THR A 314 41.28 17.95 -21.85
N GLU A 315 41.11 18.99 -22.68
CA GLU A 315 39.87 19.75 -23.00
C GLU A 315 38.81 19.19 -24.00
N LEU A 316 37.58 19.77 -23.89
CA LEU A 316 36.60 20.25 -24.91
C LEU A 316 35.97 19.35 -26.00
N ALA A 317 34.62 19.44 -26.14
CA ALA A 317 33.90 19.88 -27.38
C ALA A 317 32.35 19.92 -27.25
N ASP A 318 31.68 20.74 -28.08
CA ASP A 318 30.23 20.98 -28.24
C ASP A 318 29.67 20.34 -29.55
N SER A 319 28.40 20.43 -30.02
CA SER A 319 27.18 21.23 -29.70
C SER A 319 25.88 20.53 -30.28
N PRO A 320 24.63 21.00 -30.05
CA PRO A 320 23.39 20.22 -30.31
C PRO A 320 22.55 20.60 -31.57
N THR A 321 21.53 19.78 -31.87
CA THR A 321 20.40 20.04 -32.81
C THR A 321 19.12 19.40 -32.22
N ASP A 322 18.10 20.17 -31.79
CA ASP A 322 16.91 20.67 -32.53
C ASP A 322 15.97 19.59 -33.12
N TYR A 323 14.73 19.50 -32.62
CA TYR A 323 13.56 19.03 -33.38
C TYR A 323 12.22 19.57 -32.84
N LYS A 324 11.24 19.75 -33.74
CA LYS A 324 9.91 20.35 -33.52
C LYS A 324 8.84 19.30 -33.20
N GLY A 325 7.91 19.63 -32.31
CA GLY A 325 6.87 18.70 -31.83
C GLY A 325 5.60 18.57 -32.68
N LYS A 326 4.67 17.75 -32.19
CA LYS A 326 3.27 17.60 -32.66
C LYS A 326 2.31 17.45 -31.48
N THR A 327 1.03 17.69 -31.73
CA THR A 327 -0.05 17.66 -30.73
C THR A 327 -0.90 16.39 -30.84
N GLY A 328 -1.08 15.69 -29.73
CA GLY A 328 -2.03 14.59 -29.56
C GLY A 328 -2.55 14.54 -28.12
N THR A 329 -3.78 14.07 -27.92
CA THR A 329 -4.33 13.82 -26.57
C THR A 329 -3.80 12.49 -26.07
N GLN A 330 -2.80 12.54 -25.19
CA GLN A 330 -2.06 11.40 -24.67
C GLN A 330 -2.24 11.23 -23.15
N ASP A 331 -1.98 10.01 -22.68
CA ASP A 331 -2.27 9.54 -21.32
C ASP A 331 -1.27 10.11 -20.30
N ILE A 332 -1.72 10.31 -19.06
CA ILE A 332 -0.95 11.07 -18.05
C ILE A 332 0.26 10.30 -17.50
N SER A 333 0.50 9.06 -17.95
CA SER A 333 1.75 8.33 -17.77
C SER A 333 2.87 8.77 -18.71
N GLU A 334 2.57 9.32 -19.89
CA GLU A 334 3.59 9.72 -20.89
C GLU A 334 4.34 11.00 -20.47
N TYR A 335 3.78 11.82 -19.58
CA TYR A 335 4.33 13.14 -19.23
C TYR A 335 5.62 13.19 -18.41
N LEU A 336 6.12 12.05 -17.90
CA LEU A 336 7.35 11.99 -17.09
C LEU A 336 8.47 11.17 -17.72
N CYS A 337 8.23 10.71 -18.96
CA CYS A 337 9.19 10.08 -19.85
C CYS A 337 8.53 10.05 -21.23
N GLY A 338 8.60 11.19 -21.91
CA GLY A 338 7.76 11.47 -23.06
C GLY A 338 8.26 10.84 -24.35
N ASP A 339 7.31 10.27 -25.08
CA ASP A 339 7.12 10.49 -26.53
C ASP A 339 5.81 11.25 -26.75
#